data_AF-S8ED13-F1
#
_entry.id   AF-S8ED13-F1
#
_cell.length_a   1.000
_cell.length_b   1.000
_cell.length_c   1.000
_cell.angle_alpha   90.00
_cell.angle_beta   90.00
_cell.angle_gamma   90.00
#
_symmetry.space_group_name_H-M   'P 1'
#
loop_
_entity.id
_entity.type
_entity.pdbx_description
1 polymer ?
#
loop_
_entity_poly.entity_id
_entity_poly.type
_entity_poly.pdbx_seq_one_letter_code
_entity_poly.pdbx_strand_id
1 'polypeptide(L)'
;GIGTYVSPGLVSPFLRWAAIVLDLCFAWYIDDHICSGYKFIMQNYRPGDKICLFGFSRGAYVARALAGMLHKVGLLPTDNMEQVPFAFKHYKRIGNDDVAEKYKKAFCRTVRIDFLGVWDTVDSVGILWGRTLPFTAGNKAIRVFRHALALDERRTKFRPNLY
;
A
#
# COMPACT_ATOMS: atom_id res chain seq x y z
N GLY A 1 25.20 6.70 1.30
CA GLY A 1 24.09 7.26 0.50
C GLY A 1 23.79 8.65 1.01
N ILE A 2 23.79 9.65 0.12
CA ILE A 2 23.62 11.08 0.46
C ILE A 2 22.30 11.25 1.22
N GLY A 3 22.41 11.57 2.52
CA GLY A 3 21.31 11.57 3.47
C GLY A 3 20.84 13.00 3.75
N THR A 4 19.55 13.23 3.57
CA THR A 4 18.86 14.41 4.10
C THR A 4 18.61 14.21 5.60
N TYR A 5 19.58 14.62 6.41
CA TYR A 5 19.41 14.76 7.85
C TYR A 5 18.48 15.93 8.15
N VAL A 6 17.50 15.72 9.03
CA VAL A 6 16.75 16.83 9.64
C VAL A 6 16.62 16.55 11.13
N SER A 7 17.40 17.30 11.92
CA SER A 7 17.35 17.32 13.39
C SER A 7 16.17 18.18 13.88
N PRO A 8 15.51 17.83 14.99
CA PRO A 8 14.39 18.59 15.53
C PRO A 8 14.92 19.79 16.31
N GLY A 9 14.66 21.01 15.81
CA GLY A 9 14.96 22.22 16.58
C GLY A 9 14.92 23.54 15.80
N LEU A 10 15.14 23.52 14.48
CA LEU A 10 15.17 24.77 13.69
C LEU A 10 14.79 24.52 12.22
N VAL A 11 13.55 24.11 11.96
CA VAL A 11 13.08 23.94 10.57
C VAL A 11 12.58 25.28 10.04
N SER A 12 13.27 25.84 9.03
CA SER A 12 12.76 27.02 8.35
C SER A 12 11.40 26.68 7.71
N PRO A 13 10.41 27.59 7.72
CA PRO A 13 9.09 27.35 7.12
C PRO A 13 9.17 26.86 5.67
N PHE A 14 10.20 27.30 4.93
CA PHE A 14 10.49 26.89 3.57
C PHE A 14 10.92 25.42 3.45
N LEU A 15 11.83 24.94 4.31
CA LEU A 15 12.25 23.53 4.32
C LEU A 15 11.09 22.59 4.68
N ARG A 16 10.23 23.03 5.59
CA ARG A 16 8.99 22.31 5.93
C ARG A 16 8.02 22.26 4.75
N TRP A 17 7.82 23.38 4.05
CA TRP A 17 7.01 23.43 2.83
C TRP A 17 7.56 22.50 1.74
N ALA A 18 8.87 22.53 1.49
CA ALA A 18 9.51 21.68 0.49
C ALA A 18 9.35 20.18 0.82
N ALA A 19 9.47 19.80 2.09
CA ALA A 19 9.22 18.44 2.55
C ALA A 19 7.76 18.00 2.32
N ILE A 20 6.79 18.89 2.58
CA ILE A 20 5.37 18.62 2.33
C ILE A 20 5.10 18.39 0.84
N VAL A 21 5.68 19.23 -0.03
CA VAL A 21 5.53 19.08 -1.49
C VAL A 21 6.14 17.75 -1.95
N LEU A 22 7.33 17.39 -1.48
CA LEU A 22 8.00 16.14 -1.82
C LEU A 22 7.17 14.92 -1.39
N ASP A 23 6.64 14.93 -0.16
CA ASP A 23 5.77 13.89 0.35
C ASP A 23 4.46 13.76 -0.45
N LEU A 24 3.88 14.89 -0.88
CA LEU A 24 2.65 14.89 -1.67
C LEU A 24 2.87 14.28 -3.06
N CYS A 25 3.94 14.68 -3.75
CA CYS A 25 4.35 14.08 -5.02
C CYS A 25 4.58 12.58 -4.86
N PHE A 26 5.20 12.18 -3.75
CA PHE A 26 5.45 10.79 -3.45
C PHE A 26 4.17 9.99 -3.19
N ALA A 27 3.20 10.57 -2.48
CA ALA A 27 1.90 9.95 -2.25
C ALA A 27 1.13 9.73 -3.57
N TRP A 28 1.13 10.71 -4.47
CA TRP A 28 0.50 10.57 -5.79
C TRP A 28 1.12 9.44 -6.60
N TYR A 29 2.46 9.35 -6.59
CA TYR A 29 3.18 8.27 -7.25
C TYR A 29 2.80 6.89 -6.68
N ILE A 30 2.68 6.76 -5.35
CA ILE A 30 2.22 5.51 -4.72
C ILE A 30 0.79 5.15 -5.14
N ASP A 31 -0.13 6.13 -5.11
CA ASP A 31 -1.54 5.91 -5.47
C ASP A 31 -1.65 5.37 -6.92
N ASP A 32 -0.86 5.94 -7.84
CA ASP A 32 -0.79 5.50 -9.23
C ASP A 32 -0.24 4.07 -9.37
N HIS A 33 0.81 3.72 -8.62
CA HIS A 33 1.36 2.35 -8.63
C HIS A 33 0.39 1.31 -8.10
N ILE A 34 -0.35 1.64 -7.03
CA ILE A 34 -1.37 0.74 -6.47
C ILE A 34 -2.49 0.54 -7.50
N CYS A 35 -3.01 1.62 -8.09
CA CYS A 35 -4.07 1.54 -9.09
C CYS A 35 -3.61 0.79 -10.34
N SER A 36 -2.38 0.99 -10.79
CA SER A 36 -1.80 0.31 -11.95
C SER A 36 -1.63 -1.19 -11.70
N GLY A 37 -1.11 -1.58 -10.53
CA GLY A 37 -1.01 -2.98 -10.14
C GLY A 37 -2.39 -3.64 -9.99
N TYR A 38 -3.37 -2.93 -9.45
CA TYR A 38 -4.76 -3.40 -9.38
C TYR A 38 -5.35 -3.64 -10.77
N LYS A 39 -5.20 -2.69 -11.70
CA LYS A 39 -5.65 -2.81 -13.09
C LYS A 39 -4.98 -3.98 -13.80
N PHE A 40 -3.68 -4.17 -13.60
CA PHE A 40 -2.95 -5.31 -14.16
C PHE A 40 -3.55 -6.64 -13.71
N ILE A 41 -3.80 -6.81 -12.41
CA ILE A 41 -4.43 -8.03 -11.88
C ILE A 41 -5.86 -8.16 -12.42
N MET A 42 -6.62 -7.07 -12.43
CA MET A 42 -8.01 -7.05 -12.91
C MET A 42 -8.11 -7.55 -14.35
N GLN A 43 -7.22 -7.09 -15.23
CA GLN A 43 -7.20 -7.43 -16.65
C GLN A 43 -6.70 -8.85 -16.94
N ASN A 44 -5.82 -9.39 -16.10
CA ASN A 44 -5.12 -10.65 -16.41
C ASN A 44 -5.61 -11.85 -15.57
N TYR A 45 -6.26 -11.62 -14.42
CA TYR A 45 -6.64 -12.69 -13.50
C TYR A 45 -7.77 -13.57 -14.04
N ARG A 46 -7.49 -14.88 -14.09
CA ARG A 46 -8.44 -15.94 -14.35
C ARG A 46 -8.74 -16.71 -13.06
N PRO A 47 -9.96 -17.24 -12.89
CA PRO A 47 -10.28 -18.07 -11.74
C PRO A 47 -9.30 -19.25 -11.60
N GLY A 48 -8.67 -19.37 -10.43
CA GLY A 48 -7.65 -20.39 -10.14
C GLY A 48 -6.21 -19.88 -10.19
N ASP A 49 -5.98 -18.68 -10.73
CA ASP A 49 -4.64 -18.09 -10.76
C ASP A 49 -4.13 -17.77 -9.34
N LYS A 50 -2.81 -17.88 -9.18
CA LYS A 50 -2.12 -17.53 -7.95
C LYS A 50 -1.58 -16.12 -8.05
N ILE A 51 -2.07 -15.22 -7.20
CA ILE A 51 -1.57 -13.85 -7.11
C ILE A 51 -0.35 -13.84 -6.19
N CYS A 52 0.81 -13.49 -6.73
CA CYS A 52 2.05 -13.30 -5.97
C CYS A 52 2.50 -11.84 -6.08
N LEU A 53 2.69 -11.19 -4.94
CA LEU A 53 3.09 -9.78 -4.86
C LEU A 53 4.49 -9.67 -4.27
N PHE A 54 5.31 -8.80 -4.86
CA PHE A 54 6.68 -8.56 -4.43
C PHE A 54 6.96 -7.07 -4.33
N GLY A 55 7.77 -6.68 -3.35
CA GLY A 55 8.17 -5.29 -3.22
C GLY A 55 9.41 -5.09 -2.37
N PHE A 56 10.25 -4.14 -2.78
CA PHE A 56 11.43 -3.70 -2.04
C PHE A 56 11.29 -2.23 -1.64
N SER A 57 11.66 -1.88 -0.40
CA SER A 57 11.65 -0.50 0.09
C SER A 57 10.26 0.14 -0.07
N ARG A 58 10.15 1.15 -0.93
CA ARG A 58 8.87 1.80 -1.28
C ARG A 58 7.93 0.89 -2.06
N GLY A 59 8.47 0.00 -2.88
CA GLY A 59 7.69 -1.03 -3.58
C GLY A 59 7.05 -2.02 -2.61
N ALA A 60 7.67 -2.26 -1.43
CA ALA A 60 7.06 -3.07 -0.40
C ALA A 60 5.79 -2.43 0.17
N TYR A 61 5.78 -1.10 0.33
CA TYR A 61 4.57 -0.36 0.71
C TYR A 61 3.46 -0.54 -0.33
N VAL A 62 3.77 -0.33 -1.61
CA VAL A 62 2.82 -0.52 -2.72
C VAL A 62 2.27 -1.96 -2.73
N ALA A 63 3.13 -2.97 -2.62
CA ALA A 63 2.72 -4.37 -2.61
C ALA A 63 1.78 -4.69 -1.44
N ARG A 64 2.07 -4.18 -0.24
CA ARG A 64 1.21 -4.33 0.95
C ARG A 64 -0.12 -3.59 0.78
N ALA A 65 -0.09 -2.38 0.24
CA ALA A 65 -1.28 -1.57 -0.01
C ALA A 65 -2.19 -2.21 -1.06
N LEU A 66 -1.62 -2.71 -2.16
CA LEU A 66 -2.34 -3.48 -3.18
C LEU A 66 -2.96 -4.75 -2.58
N ALA A 67 -2.22 -5.47 -1.72
CA ALA A 67 -2.75 -6.62 -1.00
C ALA A 67 -3.95 -6.26 -0.11
N GLY A 68 -3.87 -5.12 0.59
CA GLY A 68 -4.96 -4.57 1.40
C GLY A 68 -6.17 -4.16 0.58
N MET A 69 -5.95 -3.53 -0.57
CA MET A 69 -7.03 -3.16 -1.51
C MET A 69 -7.76 -4.41 -2.02
N LEU A 70 -7.03 -5.41 -2.51
CA LEU A 70 -7.63 -6.68 -2.96
C LEU A 70 -8.43 -7.37 -1.85
N HIS A 71 -7.96 -7.29 -0.60
CA HIS A 71 -8.67 -7.86 0.54
C HIS A 71 -9.97 -7.10 0.86
N LYS A 72 -9.87 -5.77 0.98
CA LYS A 72 -10.96 -4.90 1.44
C LYS A 72 -12.05 -4.71 0.40
N VAL A 73 -11.69 -4.38 -0.85
CA VAL A 73 -12.65 -4.05 -1.91
C VAL A 73 -12.86 -5.17 -2.92
N GLY A 74 -12.00 -6.20 -2.92
CA GLY A 74 -12.05 -7.28 -3.91
C GLY A 74 -11.48 -6.87 -5.27
N LEU A 75 -11.60 -7.74 -6.26
CA LEU A 75 -11.15 -7.51 -7.63
C LEU A 75 -12.34 -7.24 -8.56
N LEU A 76 -12.35 -6.11 -9.25
CA LEU A 76 -13.35 -5.78 -10.27
C LEU A 76 -13.28 -6.75 -11.47
N PRO A 77 -14.39 -6.94 -12.22
CA PRO A 77 -14.37 -7.62 -13.51
C PRO A 77 -13.65 -6.77 -14.56
N THR A 78 -13.08 -7.41 -15.59
CA THR A 78 -12.18 -6.81 -16.58
C THR A 78 -12.76 -5.62 -17.37
N ASP A 79 -14.09 -5.57 -17.50
CA ASP A 79 -14.85 -4.58 -18.25
C ASP A 79 -15.13 -3.28 -17.48
N ASN A 80 -14.83 -3.25 -16.17
CA ASN A 80 -15.28 -2.18 -15.29
C ASN A 80 -14.15 -1.23 -14.85
N MET A 81 -13.32 -0.81 -15.81
CA MET A 81 -12.12 0.01 -15.55
C MET A 81 -12.44 1.37 -14.91
N GLU A 82 -13.59 1.95 -15.28
CA GLU A 82 -14.08 3.22 -14.73
C GLU A 82 -14.43 3.13 -13.23
N GLN A 83 -14.60 1.92 -12.68
CA GLN A 83 -14.87 1.71 -11.26
C GLN A 83 -13.61 1.67 -10.40
N VAL A 84 -12.41 1.57 -11.00
CA VAL A 84 -11.15 1.50 -10.26
C VAL A 84 -10.93 2.70 -9.31
N PRO A 85 -11.19 3.97 -9.71
CA PRO A 85 -11.08 5.11 -8.80
C PRO A 85 -12.03 5.01 -7.59
N PHE A 86 -13.23 4.47 -7.78
CA PHE A 86 -14.20 4.26 -6.71
C PHE A 86 -13.75 3.16 -5.75
N ALA A 87 -13.28 2.03 -6.29
CA ALA A 87 -12.68 0.96 -5.49
C ALA A 87 -11.50 1.48 -4.66
N PHE A 88 -10.63 2.30 -5.26
CA PHE A 88 -9.51 2.91 -4.55
C PHE A 88 -9.95 3.89 -3.45
N LYS A 89 -10.98 4.69 -3.73
CA LYS A 89 -11.61 5.58 -2.73
C LYS A 89 -12.19 4.80 -1.54
N HIS A 90 -12.86 3.67 -1.80
CA HIS A 90 -13.37 2.78 -0.76
C HIS A 90 -12.25 2.16 0.08
N TYR A 91 -11.12 1.81 -0.55
CA TYR A 91 -9.94 1.30 0.12
C TYR A 91 -9.30 2.32 1.07
N LYS A 92 -9.07 3.56 0.62
CA LYS A 92 -8.40 4.63 1.41
C LYS A 92 -9.22 5.12 2.60
N ARG A 93 -10.53 4.99 2.57
CA ARG A 93 -11.39 5.44 3.67
C ARG A 93 -11.23 4.50 4.88
N ILE A 94 -11.07 5.08 6.07
CA ILE A 94 -10.97 4.35 7.34
C ILE A 94 -12.38 4.23 7.95
N GLY A 95 -12.68 3.10 8.58
CA GLY A 95 -13.95 2.88 9.31
C GLY A 95 -15.18 2.72 8.42
N ASN A 96 -15.00 2.40 7.13
CA ASN A 96 -16.09 2.15 6.18
C ASN A 96 -16.17 0.67 5.75
N ASP A 97 -15.73 -0.25 6.61
CA ASP A 97 -15.53 -1.65 6.22
C ASP A 97 -16.84 -2.32 5.80
N ASP A 98 -17.97 -2.00 6.45
CA ASP A 98 -19.30 -2.47 6.01
C ASP A 98 -19.68 -1.99 4.61
N VAL A 99 -19.30 -0.76 4.27
CA VAL A 99 -19.57 -0.17 2.95
C VAL A 99 -18.67 -0.83 1.90
N ALA A 100 -17.39 -1.03 2.23
CA ALA A 100 -16.44 -1.71 1.36
C ALA A 100 -16.85 -3.17 1.13
N GLU A 101 -17.36 -3.87 2.15
CA GLU A 101 -17.84 -5.24 2.04
C GLU A 101 -19.11 -5.33 1.18
N LYS A 102 -20.06 -4.39 1.32
CA LYS A 102 -21.22 -4.28 0.42
C LYS A 102 -20.80 -4.01 -1.02
N TYR A 103 -19.86 -3.08 -1.23
CA TYR A 103 -19.30 -2.78 -2.55
C TYR A 103 -18.66 -4.03 -3.17
N LYS A 104 -17.83 -4.74 -2.38
CA LYS A 104 -17.16 -5.96 -2.79
C LYS A 104 -18.15 -7.04 -3.21
N LYS A 105 -19.22 -7.26 -2.44
CA LYS A 105 -20.27 -8.24 -2.77
C LYS A 105 -21.05 -7.88 -4.04
N ALA A 106 -21.25 -6.59 -4.29
CA ALA A 106 -22.05 -6.11 -5.42
C ALA A 106 -21.27 -6.09 -6.74
N PHE A 107 -19.99 -5.70 -6.71
CA PHE A 107 -19.24 -5.36 -7.93
C PHE A 107 -17.98 -6.20 -8.15
N CYS A 108 -17.50 -6.92 -7.14
CA CYS A 108 -16.17 -7.54 -7.18
C CYS A 108 -16.24 -9.05 -6.95
N ARG A 109 -15.20 -9.74 -7.42
CA ARG A 109 -14.88 -11.12 -7.02
C ARG A 109 -13.88 -11.12 -5.88
N THR A 110 -14.04 -12.06 -4.96
CA THR A 110 -13.03 -12.31 -3.92
C THR A 110 -11.85 -13.07 -4.50
N VAL A 111 -10.65 -12.54 -4.32
CA VAL A 111 -9.40 -13.19 -4.73
C VAL A 111 -8.51 -13.45 -3.53
N ARG A 112 -7.69 -14.49 -3.62
CA ARG A 112 -6.71 -14.85 -2.60
C ARG A 112 -5.31 -14.53 -3.09
N ILE A 113 -4.49 -13.97 -2.22
CA ILE A 113 -3.09 -13.69 -2.46
C ILE A 113 -2.30 -14.91 -1.99
N ASP A 114 -1.62 -15.57 -2.92
CA ASP A 114 -0.90 -16.81 -2.65
C ASP A 114 0.42 -16.54 -1.92
N PHE A 115 1.10 -15.46 -2.30
CA PHE A 115 2.36 -15.06 -1.69
C PHE A 115 2.51 -13.53 -1.69
N LEU A 116 2.96 -12.97 -0.57
CA LEU A 116 3.42 -11.58 -0.47
C LEU A 116 4.84 -11.58 0.12
N GLY A 117 5.82 -11.26 -0.72
CA GLY A 117 7.23 -11.16 -0.36
C GLY A 117 7.69 -9.72 -0.36
N VAL A 118 8.12 -9.21 0.79
CA VAL A 118 8.58 -7.83 0.92
C VAL A 118 9.96 -7.74 1.54
N TRP A 119 10.74 -6.77 1.11
CA TRP A 119 12.09 -6.50 1.62
C TRP A 119 12.17 -5.06 2.11
N ASP A 120 12.66 -4.89 3.33
CA ASP A 120 13.06 -3.60 3.89
C ASP A 120 12.00 -2.49 3.74
N THR A 121 10.75 -2.77 4.13
CA THR A 121 9.64 -1.81 4.04
C THR A 121 9.97 -0.57 4.89
N VAL A 122 10.32 0.54 4.23
CA VAL A 122 10.70 1.80 4.89
C VAL A 122 9.48 2.68 5.17
N ASP A 123 9.39 3.22 6.39
CA ASP A 123 8.28 4.07 6.84
C ASP A 123 8.48 5.56 6.46
N SER A 124 9.10 5.83 5.31
CA SER A 124 9.43 7.19 4.87
C SER A 124 8.20 8.06 4.50
N VAL A 125 6.98 7.51 4.57
CA VAL A 125 5.73 8.25 4.31
C VAL A 125 5.15 8.90 5.58
N GLY A 126 5.79 8.68 6.73
CA GLY A 126 5.27 9.08 8.04
C GLY A 126 5.25 10.60 8.35
N ILE A 127 5.65 11.48 7.44
CA ILE A 127 5.62 12.95 7.68
C ILE A 127 4.24 13.56 7.34
N LEU A 128 3.52 13.07 6.33
CA LEU A 128 2.14 13.51 6.02
C LEU A 128 1.08 12.42 6.30
N TRP A 129 1.38 11.15 6.07
CA TRP A 129 0.47 10.04 6.33
C TRP A 129 0.68 9.54 7.75
N GLY A 130 0.13 10.30 8.70
CA GLY A 130 0.03 9.86 10.08
C GLY A 130 -0.62 8.47 10.15
N ARG A 131 0.14 7.53 10.73
CA ARG A 131 -0.24 6.17 11.12
C ARG A 131 -0.40 5.17 9.97
N THR A 132 0.44 4.15 10.05
CA THR A 132 0.28 2.74 9.66
C THR A 132 -0.75 2.46 8.56
N LEU A 133 -0.27 1.94 7.43
CA LEU A 133 -1.09 1.33 6.38
C LEU A 133 -2.26 0.56 6.98
N PRO A 134 -3.52 0.96 6.72
CA PRO A 134 -4.66 0.19 7.16
C PRO A 134 -4.56 -1.21 6.53
N PHE A 135 -4.75 -2.23 7.37
CA PHE A 135 -4.77 -3.67 7.01
C PHE A 135 -3.43 -4.37 6.77
N THR A 136 -2.35 -3.89 7.40
CA THR A 136 -1.10 -4.66 7.52
C THR A 136 -1.23 -5.81 8.51
N ALA A 137 -1.82 -5.57 9.69
CA ALA A 137 -2.13 -6.59 10.68
C ALA A 137 -3.43 -7.34 10.32
N GLY A 138 -3.34 -8.57 9.80
CA GLY A 138 -4.48 -9.53 9.79
C GLY A 138 -5.21 -9.75 8.46
N ASN A 139 -4.61 -9.45 7.32
CA ASN A 139 -5.20 -9.74 6.01
C ASN A 139 -5.33 -11.26 5.76
N LYS A 140 -6.53 -11.82 6.01
CA LYS A 140 -6.84 -13.24 5.79
C LYS A 140 -6.79 -13.67 4.32
N ALA A 141 -6.73 -12.73 3.38
CA ALA A 141 -6.59 -13.07 1.97
C ALA A 141 -5.16 -13.50 1.60
N ILE A 142 -4.15 -13.25 2.45
CA ILE A 142 -2.77 -13.64 2.18
C ILE A 142 -2.52 -15.05 2.75
N ARG A 143 -2.16 -16.00 1.89
CA ARG A 143 -1.80 -17.38 2.28
C ARG A 143 -0.40 -17.42 2.90
N VAL A 144 0.59 -16.79 2.27
CA VAL A 144 1.98 -16.76 2.75
C VAL A 144 2.49 -15.33 2.71
N PHE A 145 2.92 -14.83 3.86
CA PHE A 145 3.62 -13.56 3.99
C PHE A 145 5.08 -13.79 4.39
N ARG A 146 6.01 -13.11 3.72
CA ARG A 146 7.44 -13.09 4.04
C ARG A 146 7.95 -11.67 3.99
N HIS A 147 8.59 -11.22 5.06
CA HIS A 147 9.24 -9.92 5.13
C HIS A 147 10.70 -10.11 5.54
N ALA A 148 11.62 -9.77 4.64
CA ALA A 148 13.04 -9.71 4.93
C ALA A 148 13.44 -8.30 5.41
N LEU A 149 14.17 -8.22 6.51
CA LEU A 149 14.61 -6.97 7.15
C LEU A 149 16.13 -6.88 7.11
N ALA A 150 16.65 -5.68 6.85
CA ALA A 150 18.09 -5.42 6.97
C ALA A 150 18.44 -5.35 8.47
N LEU A 151 19.29 -6.27 8.95
CA LEU A 151 19.69 -6.34 10.36
C LEU A 151 20.56 -5.14 10.80
N ASP A 152 21.28 -4.52 9.88
CA ASP A 152 22.17 -3.38 10.13
C ASP A 152 21.50 -2.01 9.95
N GLU A 153 20.16 -1.95 9.81
CA GLU A 153 19.44 -0.69 9.69
C GLU A 153 19.30 0.01 11.05
N ARG A 154 20.16 1.01 11.29
CA ARG A 154 20.28 1.74 12.57
C ARG A 154 19.51 3.06 12.62
N ARG A 155 18.74 3.42 11.59
CA ARG A 155 17.98 4.69 11.57
C ARG A 155 16.67 4.57 12.37
N THR A 156 16.46 5.48 13.33
CA THR A 156 15.30 5.50 14.25
C THR A 156 13.92 5.60 13.58
N LYS A 157 13.84 6.03 12.31
CA LYS A 157 12.62 6.06 11.48
C LYS A 157 12.32 4.75 10.73
N PHE A 158 13.16 3.73 10.90
CA PHE A 158 13.05 2.42 10.27
C PHE A 158 12.58 1.40 11.30
N ARG A 159 11.53 1.74 12.06
CA ARG A 159 10.86 0.72 12.86
C ARG A 159 10.13 -0.20 11.89
N PRO A 160 10.50 -1.48 11.82
CA PRO A 160 9.78 -2.42 10.97
C PRO A 160 8.31 -2.41 11.40
N ASN A 161 7.40 -2.31 10.43
CA ASN A 161 5.99 -2.64 10.65
C ASN A 161 5.92 -4.16 10.87
N LEU A 162 6.16 -4.54 12.13
CA LEU A 162 5.98 -5.88 12.63
C LEU A 162 4.47 -6.10 12.72
N TYR A 163 3.99 -6.93 11.79
CA TYR A 163 2.62 -7.39 11.61
C TYR A 163 1.71 -6.36 10.95
#